data_AF-A0A973KJH8-F1
#
_entry.id   AF-A0A973KJH8-F1
#
_cell.length_a   1.000
_cell.length_b   1.000
_cell.length_c   1.000
_cell.angle_alpha   90.00
_cell.angle_beta   90.00
_cell.angle_gamma   90.00
#
_symmetry.space_group_name_H-M   'P 1'
#
loop_
_entity.id
_entity.type
_entity.pdbx_description
1 polymer ?
#
loop_
_entity_poly.entity_id
_entity_poly.type
_entity_poly.pdbx_seq_one_letter_code
_entity_poly.pdbx_strand_id
1 'polypeptide(L)'
;MSIQPGQIYRALGDPYPYTEPRRIKVVGKPITISGLHNSGKVDIVTITETGREIRRRAIEVAQLHDSPTTRNGQPRHTGYALEQQ
;
A
#
# COMPACT_ATOMS: atom_id res chain seq x y z
N MET A 1 6.23 6.42 10.97
CA MET A 1 6.48 5.27 10.07
C MET A 1 7.26 5.76 8.86
N SER A 2 8.33 5.07 8.45
CA SER A 2 9.09 5.42 7.25
C SER A 2 8.69 4.45 6.13
N ILE A 3 8.11 4.97 5.05
CA ILE A 3 7.76 4.17 3.87
C ILE A 3 9.01 4.00 3.00
N GLN A 4 9.33 2.75 2.67
CA GLN A 4 10.54 2.39 1.96
C GLN A 4 10.22 1.56 0.71
N PRO A 5 10.97 1.75 -0.39
CA PRO A 5 10.93 0.83 -1.52
C PRO A 5 11.14 -0.63 -1.09
N GLY A 6 10.39 -1.54 -1.68
CA GLY A 6 10.40 -2.97 -1.36
C GLY A 6 9.32 -3.40 -0.37
N GLN A 7 8.76 -2.49 0.43
CA GLN A 7 7.69 -2.84 1.37
C GLN A 7 6.42 -3.29 0.64
N ILE A 8 5.84 -4.39 1.12
CA ILE A 8 4.58 -4.95 0.61
C ILE A 8 3.46 -4.63 1.58
N TYR A 9 2.33 -4.19 1.04
CA TYR A 9 1.13 -3.89 1.79
C TYR A 9 -0.06 -4.68 1.23
N ARG A 10 -0.96 -5.11 2.11
CA ARG A 10 -2.22 -5.80 1.75
C ARG A 10 -3.42 -4.89 1.99
N ALA A 11 -4.44 -4.98 1.14
CA ALA A 11 -5.69 -4.23 1.31
C ALA A 11 -6.42 -4.62 2.62
N LEU A 12 -6.98 -3.63 3.31
CA LEU A 12 -7.69 -3.80 4.59
C LEU A 12 -9.22 -3.79 4.47
N GLY A 13 -9.74 -3.48 3.28
CA GLY A 13 -11.15 -3.59 2.95
C GLY A 13 -11.28 -4.08 1.53
N ASP A 14 -11.68 -5.33 1.36
CA ASP A 14 -12.19 -5.81 0.09
C ASP A 14 -13.73 -5.82 0.19
N PRO A 15 -14.45 -5.04 -0.62
CA PRO A 15 -15.91 -5.09 -0.66
C PRO A 15 -16.45 -6.38 -1.28
N TYR A 16 -15.57 -7.25 -1.84
CA TYR A 16 -15.97 -8.48 -2.49
C TYR A 16 -15.28 -9.70 -1.85
N PRO A 17 -16.05 -10.66 -1.29
CA PRO A 17 -15.51 -11.86 -0.66
C PRO A 17 -14.83 -12.84 -1.63
N TYR A 18 -14.85 -12.55 -2.94
CA TYR A 18 -14.31 -13.40 -4.01
C TYR A 18 -13.08 -12.82 -4.70
N THR A 19 -12.63 -11.62 -4.33
CA THR A 19 -11.34 -11.09 -4.80
C THR A 19 -10.33 -11.26 -3.68
N GLU A 20 -9.23 -11.98 -3.97
CA GLU A 20 -8.12 -12.07 -3.04
C GLU A 20 -7.61 -10.68 -2.61
N PRO A 21 -7.10 -10.54 -1.38
CA PRO A 21 -6.65 -9.26 -0.88
C PRO A 21 -5.56 -8.69 -1.80
N ARG A 22 -5.87 -7.57 -2.45
CA ARG A 22 -4.91 -6.90 -3.35
C ARG A 22 -3.65 -6.52 -2.59
N ARG A 23 -2.51 -7.06 -3.03
CA ARG A 23 -1.18 -6.70 -2.54
C ARG A 23 -0.57 -5.60 -3.40
N ILE A 24 0.17 -4.70 -2.78
CA ILE A 24 0.90 -3.64 -3.46
C ILE A 24 2.33 -3.58 -2.93
N LYS A 25 3.30 -3.30 -3.80
CA LYS A 25 4.70 -3.06 -3.43
C LYS A 25 5.06 -1.61 -3.67
N VAL A 26 5.73 -0.99 -2.71
CA VAL A 26 6.34 0.33 -2.90
C VAL A 26 7.57 0.18 -3.80
N VAL A 27 7.61 0.88 -4.93
CA VAL A 27 8.72 0.80 -5.89
C VAL A 27 9.62 2.04 -5.88
N GLY A 28 9.11 3.18 -5.42
CA GLY A 28 9.86 4.42 -5.39
C GLY A 28 9.39 5.36 -4.29
N LYS A 29 10.30 6.21 -3.80
CA LYS A 29 9.94 7.26 -2.83
C LYS A 29 9.11 8.34 -3.53
N PRO A 30 8.19 9.01 -2.81
CA PRO A 30 7.45 10.20 -3.28
C PRO A 30 8.32 11.21 -4.06
N ILE A 31 9.55 11.37 -3.59
CA ILE A 31 10.52 12.37 -4.04
C ILE A 31 11.10 12.06 -5.44
N THR A 32 11.05 10.81 -5.90
CA THR A 32 11.73 10.37 -7.12
C THR A 32 10.95 10.60 -8.40
N ILE A 33 9.70 11.07 -8.32
CA ILE A 33 8.86 11.38 -9.49
C ILE A 33 8.59 12.88 -9.54
N SER A 34 8.96 13.52 -10.66
CA SER A 34 8.66 14.92 -10.93
C SER A 34 7.15 15.16 -10.86
N GLY A 35 6.73 16.08 -9.98
CA GLY A 35 5.31 16.38 -9.72
C GLY A 35 4.70 15.66 -8.50
N LEU A 36 5.38 14.67 -7.91
CA LEU A 36 5.01 14.07 -6.62
C LEU A 36 5.77 14.66 -5.42
N HIS A 37 6.76 15.51 -5.65
CA HIS A 37 7.54 16.17 -4.60
C HIS A 37 6.59 16.96 -3.67
N ASN A 38 6.61 16.67 -2.36
CA ASN A 38 5.69 17.24 -1.35
C ASN A 38 4.19 16.94 -1.54
N SER A 39 3.81 16.05 -2.46
CA SER A 39 2.40 15.72 -2.72
C SER A 39 1.77 14.75 -1.72
N GLY A 40 2.56 14.17 -0.81
CA GLY A 40 2.08 13.12 0.09
C GLY A 40 1.79 11.79 -0.60
N LYS A 41 2.24 11.57 -1.85
CA LYS A 41 1.98 10.34 -2.61
C LYS A 41 3.21 9.45 -2.75
N VAL A 42 3.03 8.15 -2.89
CA VAL A 42 4.09 7.16 -3.11
C VAL A 42 3.80 6.31 -4.34
N ASP A 43 4.87 5.88 -5.02
CA ASP A 43 4.76 5.05 -6.22
C ASP A 43 4.73 3.56 -5.86
N ILE A 44 3.74 2.86 -6.41
CA ILE A 44 3.47 1.47 -6.13
C ILE A 44 3.23 0.66 -7.40
N VAL A 45 3.40 -0.65 -7.28
CA VAL A 45 2.89 -1.65 -8.22
C VAL A 45 1.90 -2.55 -7.50
N THR A 46 0.89 -3.03 -8.20
CA THR A 46 0.02 -4.09 -7.70
C THR A 46 0.71 -5.43 -7.89
N ILE A 47 0.63 -6.31 -6.90
CA ILE A 47 1.19 -7.66 -6.95
C ILE A 47 0.01 -8.62 -7.13
N THR A 48 0.09 -9.45 -8.16
CA THR A 48 -0.87 -10.56 -8.37
C THR A 48 -0.63 -11.69 -7.38
N GLU A 49 -1.56 -12.63 -7.29
CA GLU A 49 -1.45 -13.84 -6.46
C GLU A 49 -0.17 -14.64 -6.77
N THR A 50 0.21 -14.69 -8.05
CA THR A 50 1.45 -15.33 -8.54
C THR A 50 2.74 -14.56 -8.23
N GLY A 51 2.65 -13.41 -7.56
CA GLY A 51 3.79 -12.55 -7.24
C GLY A 51 4.21 -11.61 -8.38
N ARG A 52 3.55 -11.66 -9.55
CA ARG A 52 3.86 -10.77 -10.68
C ARG A 52 3.43 -9.33 -10.38
N GLU A 53 4.32 -8.38 -10.64
CA GLU A 53 4.04 -6.95 -10.58
C GLU A 53 3.26 -6.48 -11.80
N ILE A 54 2.15 -5.78 -11.55
CA ILE A 54 1.26 -5.22 -12.56
C ILE A 54 0.85 -3.79 -12.16
N ARG A 55 0.47 -2.99 -13.14
CA ARG A 55 -0.19 -1.67 -12.97
C ARG A 55 0.51 -0.76 -11.95
N ARG A 56 1.54 -0.06 -12.41
CA ARG A 56 2.23 1.00 -11.65
C ARG A 56 1.36 2.25 -11.50
N ARG A 57 1.27 2.81 -10.30
CA ARG A 57 0.51 4.05 -10.01
C ARG A 57 1.00 4.73 -8.74
N ALA A 58 0.71 6.03 -8.62
CA ALA A 58 0.84 6.76 -7.37
C ALA A 58 -0.41 6.60 -6.48
N ILE A 59 -0.21 6.48 -5.16
CA ILE A 59 -1.28 6.52 -4.15
C ILE A 59 -0.90 7.46 -3.00
N GLU A 60 -1.89 7.89 -2.22
CA GLU A 60 -1.65 8.72 -1.04
C GLU A 60 -0.95 7.92 0.07
N VAL A 61 0.08 8.49 0.68
CA VAL A 61 0.78 7.93 1.86
C VAL A 61 -0.19 7.69 3.02
N ALA A 62 -1.24 8.52 3.14
CA ALA A 62 -2.28 8.35 4.15
C ALA A 62 -3.07 7.03 4.03
N GLN A 63 -3.01 6.35 2.87
CA GLN A 63 -3.63 5.03 2.66
C GLN A 63 -2.73 3.87 3.10
N LEU A 64 -1.47 4.13 3.45
CA LEU A 64 -0.53 3.12 3.93
C LEU A 64 -0.44 3.14 5.45
N HIS A 65 -0.61 1.97 6.06
CA HIS A 65 -0.63 1.78 7.50
C HIS A 65 0.44 0.76 7.91
N ASP A 66 1.02 0.97 9.08
CA ASP A 66 1.95 0.04 9.73
C ASP A 66 1.26 -1.23 10.23
N SER A 67 0.00 -1.11 10.63
CA SER A 67 -0.78 -2.17 11.23
C SER A 67 -2.17 -2.28 10.59
N PRO A 68 -2.77 -3.48 10.54
CA PRO A 68 -4.19 -3.65 10.22
C PRO A 68 -5.13 -3.02 11.24
N THR A 69 -4.64 -2.64 12.42
CA THR A 69 -5.41 -2.00 13.48
C THR A 69 -5.01 -0.54 13.68
N THR A 70 -5.94 0.24 14.22
CA THR A 70 -5.68 1.59 14.71
C THR A 70 -4.90 1.54 16.02
N ARG A 71 -4.40 2.69 16.48
CA ARG A 71 -3.70 2.81 17.78
C ARG A 71 -4.53 2.29 18.97
N ASN A 72 -5.85 2.35 18.86
CA ASN A 72 -6.78 1.91 19.90
C ASN A 72 -7.20 0.43 19.74
N GLY A 73 -6.54 -0.32 18.84
CA GLY A 73 -6.81 -1.74 18.61
C GLY A 73 -8.00 -2.02 17.68
N GLN A 74 -8.71 -1.01 17.20
CA GLN A 74 -9.85 -1.21 16.29
C GLN A 74 -9.35 -1.61 14.88
N PRO A 75 -10.00 -2.57 14.19
CA PRO A 75 -9.68 -2.90 12.82
C PRO A 75 -9.78 -1.69 11.89
N ARG A 76 -8.86 -1.57 10.94
CA ARG A 76 -8.98 -0.63 9.81
C ARG A 76 -9.76 -1.33 8.71
N HIS A 77 -10.73 -0.63 8.13
CA HIS A 77 -11.57 -1.14 7.04
C HIS A 77 -11.21 -0.53 5.67
N THR A 78 -10.23 0.37 5.63
CA THR A 78 -9.80 1.09 4.43
C THR A 78 -8.29 1.16 4.35
N GLY A 79 -7.78 1.39 3.15
CA GLY A 79 -6.35 1.50 2.90
C GLY A 79 -5.65 0.14 2.85
N TYR A 80 -4.35 0.17 3.10
CA TYR A 80 -3.46 -0.99 3.05
C TYR A 80 -2.61 -1.06 4.32
N ALA A 81 -2.41 -2.25 4.87
CA ALA A 81 -1.50 -2.47 5.99
C ALA A 81 -0.23 -3.16 5.53
N LEU A 82 0.88 -2.80 6.18
CA LEU A 82 2.16 -3.46 6.00
C LEU A 82 1.99 -4.95 6.26
N GLU A 83 2.39 -5.75 5.29
CA GLU A 83 2.42 -7.19 5.43
C GLU A 83 3.73 -7.56 6.13
N GLN A 84 3.63 -8.06 7.35
CA GLN A 84 4.79 -8.60 8.07
C GLN A 84 5.20 -9.90 7.36
N GLN A 85 6.41 -9.90 6.78
CA GLN A 85 7.07 -11.12 6.33
C GLN A 85 7.68 -11.86 7.51
#